data_AF-A0AA85AVX0-F1
#
_entry.id   AF-A0AA85AVX0-F1
#
_cell.length_a   1.000
_cell.length_b   1.000
_cell.length_c   1.000
_cell.angle_alpha   90.00
_cell.angle_beta   90.00
_cell.angle_gamma   90.00
#
_symmetry.space_group_name_H-M   'P 1'
#
loop_
_entity.id
_entity.type
_entity.pdbx_description
1 polymer ?
#
loop_
_entity_poly.entity_id
_entity_poly.type
_entity_poly.pdbx_seq_one_letter_code
_entity_poly.pdbx_strand_id
1 'polypeptide(L)'
;MSDSSNNKIPNYVHQAVIMSETIKKELRHQKIFTEYSINPFKKMYPLADKPNRIQEADAEDKHFANVIQRASLEPPKKYIEPQTENQEYGWISQPLMEIDRSDPRFYHPKVACEMTKFMDAYWKLNEQRKLNS
;
A
#
# COMPACT_ATOMS: atom_id res chain seq x y z
N MET A 1 -48.07 -35.30 0.17
CA MET A 1 -48.23 -35.08 1.62
C MET A 1 -47.69 -33.70 1.93
N SER A 2 -48.54 -32.83 2.43
CA SER A 2 -48.27 -31.41 2.66
C SER A 2 -47.46 -31.22 3.93
N ASP A 3 -46.21 -30.78 3.81
CA ASP A 3 -45.45 -30.26 4.95
C ASP A 3 -46.05 -28.92 5.36
N SER A 4 -47.00 -28.97 6.29
CA SER A 4 -47.54 -27.81 6.96
C SER A 4 -46.38 -27.06 7.62
N SER A 5 -46.04 -25.91 7.04
CA SER A 5 -45.10 -24.93 7.57
C SER A 5 -45.54 -24.53 8.99
N ASN A 6 -44.97 -25.22 9.98
CA ASN A 6 -45.20 -24.96 11.38
C ASN A 6 -44.51 -23.65 11.72
N ASN A 7 -45.17 -22.51 11.48
CA ASN A 7 -44.76 -21.19 11.93
C ASN A 7 -44.81 -21.18 13.46
N LYS A 8 -43.81 -21.80 14.10
CA LYS A 8 -43.64 -21.78 15.55
C LYS A 8 -43.43 -20.33 15.95
N ILE A 9 -44.36 -19.80 16.75
CA ILE A 9 -44.23 -18.47 17.36
C ILE A 9 -42.87 -18.43 18.08
N PRO A 10 -41.97 -17.52 17.72
CA PRO A 10 -40.63 -17.48 18.31
C PRO A 10 -40.74 -17.20 19.81
N ASN A 11 -40.15 -18.08 20.62
CA ASN A 11 -40.06 -17.87 22.05
C ASN A 11 -38.95 -16.85 22.36
N TYR A 12 -39.36 -15.61 22.64
CA TYR A 12 -38.45 -14.49 22.90
C TYR A 12 -37.51 -14.72 24.09
N VAL A 13 -37.96 -15.45 25.12
CA VAL A 13 -37.12 -15.77 26.29
C VAL A 13 -35.96 -16.68 25.86
N HIS A 14 -36.24 -17.72 25.06
CA HIS A 14 -35.21 -18.60 24.52
C HIS A 14 -34.22 -17.86 23.63
N GLN A 15 -34.69 -16.96 22.76
CA GLN A 15 -33.82 -16.17 21.90
C GLN A 15 -32.89 -15.25 22.71
N ALA A 16 -33.41 -14.62 23.78
CA ALA A 16 -32.60 -13.80 24.68
C ALA A 16 -31.52 -14.64 25.40
N VAL A 17 -31.85 -15.85 25.84
CA VAL A 17 -30.89 -16.78 26.46
C VAL A 17 -29.79 -17.15 25.46
N ILE A 18 -30.15 -17.54 24.23
CA ILE A 18 -29.19 -17.86 23.16
C ILE A 18 -28.28 -16.65 22.90
N MET A 19 -28.85 -15.46 22.75
CA MET A 19 -28.08 -14.23 22.52
C MET A 19 -27.11 -13.94 23.67
N SER A 20 -27.55 -14.10 24.92
CA SER A 20 -26.69 -13.91 26.10
C SER A 20 -25.54 -14.91 26.15
N GLU A 21 -25.76 -16.17 25.74
CA GLU A 21 -24.69 -17.17 25.65
C GLU A 21 -23.71 -16.85 24.52
N THR A 22 -24.20 -16.40 23.37
CA THR A 22 -23.37 -15.97 22.24
C THR A 22 -22.47 -14.81 22.65
N ILE A 23 -23.02 -13.76 23.26
CA ILE A 23 -22.25 -12.62 23.78
C ILE A 23 -21.19 -13.09 24.78
N LYS A 24 -21.53 -14.00 25.70
CA LYS A 24 -20.57 -14.56 26.66
C LYS A 24 -19.44 -15.33 25.98
N LYS A 25 -19.74 -16.11 24.94
CA LYS A 25 -18.74 -16.88 24.16
C LYS A 25 -17.84 -15.96 23.35
N GLU A 26 -18.39 -14.90 22.76
CA GLU A 26 -17.63 -13.88 22.03
C GLU A 26 -16.69 -13.10 22.97
N LEU A 27 -17.22 -12.59 24.08
CA LEU A 27 -16.42 -11.87 25.09
C LEU A 27 -15.30 -12.73 25.69
N ARG A 28 -15.51 -14.04 25.86
CA ARG A 28 -14.48 -14.96 26.34
C ARG A 28 -13.26 -15.03 25.41
N HIS A 29 -13.47 -14.90 24.10
CA HIS A 29 -12.39 -15.00 23.11
C HIS A 29 -11.93 -13.64 22.56
N GLN A 30 -12.61 -12.55 22.93
CA GLN A 30 -12.26 -11.20 22.50
C GLN A 30 -10.95 -10.76 23.16
N LYS A 31 -9.90 -10.57 22.35
CA LYS A 31 -8.63 -9.95 22.78
C LYS A 31 -8.68 -8.46 22.43
N ILE A 32 -8.91 -7.62 23.44
CA ILE A 32 -8.84 -6.16 23.29
C ILE A 32 -7.41 -5.72 23.61
N PHE A 33 -6.67 -5.24 22.61
CA PHE A 33 -5.37 -4.62 22.82
C PHE A 33 -5.57 -3.15 23.19
N THR A 34 -5.65 -2.86 24.49
CA THR A 34 -5.81 -1.50 25.02
C THR A 34 -4.53 -0.67 24.92
N GLU A 35 -3.37 -1.32 24.85
CA GLU A 35 -2.05 -0.68 24.80
C GLU A 35 -1.32 -0.93 23.48
N TYR A 36 -2.01 -0.76 22.34
CA TYR A 36 -1.34 -0.80 21.05
C TYR A 36 -0.73 0.58 20.71
N SER A 37 0.57 0.60 20.41
CA SER A 37 1.26 1.77 19.86
C SER A 37 2.23 1.34 18.76
N ILE A 38 2.18 2.04 17.62
CA ILE A 38 3.05 1.76 16.46
C ILE A 38 4.54 1.84 16.84
N ASN A 39 4.90 2.74 17.76
CA ASN A 39 6.26 2.87 18.29
C ASN A 39 6.37 2.15 19.65
N PRO A 40 7.18 1.08 19.78
CA PRO A 40 7.34 0.34 21.03
C PRO A 40 8.09 1.13 22.12
N PHE A 41 8.77 2.22 21.77
CA PHE A 41 9.56 3.03 22.71
C PHE A 41 8.84 4.29 23.20
N LYS A 42 7.80 4.77 22.49
CA LYS A 42 7.05 5.98 22.85
C LYS A 42 5.57 5.85 22.53
N LYS A 43 4.71 5.93 23.54
CA LYS A 43 3.25 6.04 23.37
C LYS A 43 2.91 7.43 22.84
N MET A 44 2.43 7.50 21.60
CA MET A 44 1.88 8.71 20.99
C MET A 44 0.42 8.86 21.42
N TYR A 45 0.09 9.90 22.18
CA TYR A 45 -1.31 10.26 22.44
C TYR A 45 -1.78 11.18 21.32
N PRO A 46 -2.78 10.81 20.50
CA PRO A 46 -3.32 11.71 19.50
C PRO A 46 -4.06 12.83 20.22
N LEU A 47 -3.38 13.96 20.43
CA LEU A 47 -4.00 15.19 20.89
C LEU A 47 -4.64 15.85 19.66
N ALA A 48 -5.90 15.52 19.39
CA ALA A 48 -6.65 16.21 18.36
C ALA A 48 -6.92 17.65 18.79
N ASP A 49 -6.82 18.57 17.84
CA ASP A 49 -7.22 19.96 18.06
C ASP A 49 -8.72 20.07 18.36
N LYS A 50 -9.14 21.24 18.88
CA LYS A 50 -10.56 21.49 19.13
C LYS A 50 -11.35 21.39 17.81
N PRO A 51 -12.53 20.74 17.79
CA PRO A 51 -13.29 20.51 16.55
C PRO A 51 -13.73 21.79 15.83
N ASN A 52 -13.80 22.91 16.55
CA ASN A 52 -14.18 24.21 16.00
C ASN A 52 -12.98 25.08 15.61
N ARG A 53 -11.75 24.57 15.72
CA ARG A 53 -10.56 25.31 15.29
C ARG A 53 -10.53 25.29 13.76
N ILE A 54 -10.64 26.46 13.14
CA ILE A 54 -10.30 26.63 11.73
C ILE A 54 -8.79 26.40 11.64
N GLN A 55 -8.38 25.32 11.00
CA GLN A 55 -6.99 25.09 10.65
C GLN A 55 -6.64 26.10 9.56
N GLU A 56 -6.04 27.22 9.95
CA GLU A 56 -5.30 28.02 8.98
C GLU A 56 -4.16 27.13 8.45
N ALA A 57 -3.90 27.19 7.15
CA ALA A 57 -2.74 26.53 6.58
C ALA A 57 -1.51 27.22 7.18
N ASP A 58 -1.00 26.67 8.28
CA ASP A 58 0.23 27.12 8.89
C ASP A 58 1.29 27.16 7.78
N ALA A 59 2.03 28.27 7.70
CA ALA A 59 3.10 28.42 6.72
C ALA A 59 4.00 27.18 6.79
N GLU A 60 4.20 26.51 5.65
CA GLU A 60 4.93 25.24 5.58
C GLU A 60 6.22 25.32 6.41
N ASP A 61 6.38 24.40 7.36
CA ASP A 61 7.58 24.36 8.19
C ASP A 61 8.78 24.09 7.28
N LYS A 62 9.59 25.13 7.10
CA LYS A 62 10.78 25.14 6.27
C LYS A 62 11.73 23.99 6.62
N HIS A 63 11.76 23.57 7.89
CA HIS A 63 12.56 22.42 8.30
C HIS A 63 12.09 21.13 7.62
N PHE A 64 10.80 20.84 7.65
CA PHE A 64 10.25 19.65 7.00
C PHE A 64 10.42 19.69 5.48
N ALA A 65 10.21 20.85 4.85
CA ALA A 65 10.48 21.02 3.42
C ALA A 65 11.94 20.68 3.07
N ASN A 66 12.90 21.18 3.87
CA ASN A 66 14.32 20.88 3.70
C ASN A 66 14.63 19.39 3.93
N VAL A 67 13.99 18.74 4.90
CA VAL A 67 14.15 17.30 5.17
C VAL A 67 13.65 16.48 4.00
N ILE A 68 12.47 16.80 3.46
CA ILE A 68 11.89 16.11 2.30
C ILE A 68 12.76 16.31 1.06
N GLN A 69 13.19 17.56 0.81
CA GLN A 69 14.10 17.88 -0.30
C GLN A 69 15.43 17.13 -0.16
N ARG A 70 16.01 17.10 1.04
CA ARG A 70 17.23 16.33 1.31
C ARG A 70 16.99 14.83 1.13
N ALA A 71 15.82 14.32 1.48
CA ALA A 71 15.48 12.90 1.32
C ALA A 71 15.34 12.51 -0.17
N SER A 72 14.81 13.40 -1.03
CA SER A 72 14.62 13.13 -2.45
C SER A 72 15.89 13.23 -3.30
N LEU A 73 16.96 13.88 -2.80
CA LEU A 73 18.24 13.92 -3.49
C LEU A 73 18.84 12.51 -3.67
N GLU A 74 19.66 12.34 -4.70
CA GLU A 74 20.44 11.12 -4.92
C GLU A 74 21.56 10.99 -3.86
N PRO A 75 21.96 9.76 -3.47
CA PRO A 75 23.08 9.52 -2.56
C PRO A 75 24.39 10.29 -2.89
N PRO A 76 24.89 10.33 -4.14
CA PRO A 76 26.10 11.09 -4.49
C PRO A 76 25.97 12.61 -4.31
N LYS A 77 24.75 13.16 -4.26
CA LYS A 77 24.51 14.58 -3.96
C LYS A 77 24.48 14.87 -2.46
N LYS A 78 24.33 13.84 -1.61
CA LYS A 78 24.24 13.96 -0.14
C LYS A 78 25.56 13.67 0.57
N TYR A 79 26.32 12.71 0.05
CA TYR A 79 27.56 12.24 0.66
C TYR A 79 28.68 12.26 -0.37
N ILE A 80 29.91 12.46 0.11
CA ILE A 80 31.11 12.48 -0.73
C ILE A 80 31.46 11.04 -1.17
N GLU A 81 31.20 10.08 -0.29
CA GLU A 81 31.52 8.66 -0.48
C GLU A 81 30.30 7.78 -0.13
N PRO A 82 30.17 6.59 -0.74
CA PRO A 82 29.10 5.65 -0.41
C PRO A 82 29.17 5.25 1.06
N GLN A 83 28.03 5.26 1.75
CA GLN A 83 27.94 4.94 3.18
C GLN A 83 27.66 3.45 3.43
N THR A 84 27.19 2.74 2.41
CA THR A 84 26.88 1.31 2.48
C THR A 84 27.34 0.61 1.20
N GLU A 85 27.62 -0.69 1.29
CA GLU A 85 28.00 -1.51 0.13
C GLU A 85 26.97 -1.41 -1.01
N ASN A 86 25.68 -1.40 -0.67
CA ASN A 86 24.62 -1.24 -1.67
C ASN A 86 24.66 0.12 -2.38
N GLN A 87 25.20 1.17 -1.75
CA GLN A 87 25.38 2.48 -2.40
C GLN A 87 26.59 2.52 -3.32
N GLU A 88 27.59 1.67 -3.11
CA GLU A 88 28.72 1.53 -4.05
C GLU A 88 28.20 1.12 -5.43
N TYR A 89 27.22 0.22 -5.45
CA TYR A 89 26.50 -0.13 -6.66
C TYR A 89 25.66 1.06 -7.16
N GLY A 90 26.05 1.61 -8.30
CA GLY A 90 25.38 2.75 -8.91
C GLY A 90 25.80 4.12 -8.35
N TRP A 91 26.85 4.18 -7.54
CA TRP A 91 27.45 5.45 -7.09
C TRP A 91 27.87 6.33 -8.27
N ILE A 92 28.50 5.70 -9.26
CA ILE A 92 28.83 6.29 -10.56
C ILE A 92 27.83 5.74 -11.58
N SER A 93 26.68 6.40 -11.70
CA SER A 93 25.59 5.99 -12.60
C SER A 93 25.78 6.48 -14.04
N GLN A 94 26.65 7.46 -14.24
CA GLN A 94 26.97 7.98 -15.57
C GLN A 94 27.76 6.92 -16.36
N PRO A 95 27.35 6.62 -17.60
CA PRO A 95 28.07 5.66 -18.42
C PRO A 95 29.45 6.21 -18.76
N LEU A 96 30.45 5.32 -18.87
CA LEU A 96 31.82 5.70 -19.23
C LEU A 96 31.91 6.38 -20.60
N MET A 97 30.99 6.04 -21.51
CA MET A 97 30.83 6.68 -22.81
C MET A 97 29.38 7.08 -22.99
N GLU A 98 29.16 8.31 -23.46
CA GLU A 98 27.83 8.75 -23.88
C GLU A 98 27.42 7.99 -25.15
N ILE A 99 26.37 7.19 -25.04
CA ILE A 99 25.84 6.44 -26.18
C ILE A 99 24.90 7.38 -26.95
N ASP A 100 25.30 7.75 -28.16
CA ASP A 100 24.39 8.42 -29.09
C ASP A 100 23.30 7.44 -29.53
N ARG A 101 22.07 7.67 -29.08
CA ARG A 101 20.90 6.86 -29.46
C ARG A 101 20.43 7.13 -30.90
N SER A 102 20.97 8.16 -31.55
CA SER A 102 20.70 8.42 -32.96
C SER A 102 21.65 7.65 -33.89
N ASP A 103 22.79 7.16 -33.40
CA ASP A 103 23.76 6.44 -34.22
C ASP A 103 23.34 4.97 -34.41
N PRO A 104 22.89 4.56 -35.61
CA PRO A 104 22.45 3.20 -35.86
C PRO A 104 23.61 2.19 -35.80
N ARG A 105 24.87 2.61 -35.78
CA ARG A 105 26.03 1.71 -35.66
C ARG A 105 26.19 1.15 -34.25
N PHE A 106 25.74 1.88 -33.23
CA PHE A 106 25.93 1.51 -31.82
C PHE A 106 24.61 1.31 -31.08
N TYR A 107 23.50 1.86 -31.57
CA TYR A 107 22.19 1.78 -30.91
C TYR A 107 21.21 0.84 -31.63
N HIS A 108 21.04 -0.38 -31.06
CA HIS A 108 20.16 -1.42 -31.60
C HIS A 108 19.11 -1.87 -30.56
N PRO A 109 18.15 -1.01 -30.18
CA PRO A 109 17.12 -1.39 -29.24
C PRO A 109 16.21 -2.46 -29.85
N LYS A 110 15.69 -3.35 -29.01
CA LYS A 110 14.61 -4.25 -29.41
C LYS A 110 13.32 -3.44 -29.54
N VAL A 111 12.85 -3.25 -30.77
CA VAL A 111 11.60 -2.53 -31.06
C VAL A 111 10.53 -3.55 -31.44
N ALA A 112 9.35 -3.43 -30.82
CA ALA A 112 8.21 -4.28 -31.17
C ALA A 112 7.68 -3.90 -32.56
N CYS A 113 7.57 -4.90 -33.45
CA CYS A 113 6.90 -4.70 -34.74
C CYS A 113 5.39 -4.83 -34.59
N GLU A 114 4.64 -4.46 -35.62
CA GLU A 114 3.17 -4.52 -35.62
C GLU A 114 2.66 -5.93 -35.30
N MET A 115 3.29 -6.96 -35.87
CA MET A 115 2.96 -8.35 -35.57
C MET A 115 3.16 -8.69 -34.10
N THR A 116 4.29 -8.27 -33.50
CA THR A 116 4.55 -8.54 -32.07
C THR A 116 3.54 -7.83 -31.18
N LYS A 117 3.17 -6.59 -31.52
CA LYS A 117 2.15 -5.82 -30.79
C LYS A 117 0.77 -6.45 -30.91
N PHE A 118 0.40 -6.90 -32.11
CA PHE A 118 -0.87 -7.58 -32.36
C PHE A 118 -0.97 -8.86 -31.53
N MET A 119 0.08 -9.70 -31.57
CA MET A 119 0.10 -10.94 -30.80
C MET A 119 0.05 -10.67 -29.29
N ASP A 120 0.76 -9.65 -28.78
CA ASP A 120 0.68 -9.26 -27.36
C ASP A 120 -0.76 -8.88 -26.95
N ALA A 121 -1.46 -8.09 -27.78
CA ALA A 121 -2.86 -7.74 -27.54
C ALA A 121 -3.80 -8.97 -27.61
N TYR A 122 -3.59 -9.85 -28.59
CA TYR A 122 -4.34 -11.09 -28.73
C TYR A 122 -4.19 -11.99 -27.49
N TRP A 123 -2.96 -12.15 -26.99
CA TRP A 123 -2.69 -12.94 -25.79
C TRP A 123 -3.41 -12.38 -24.57
N LYS A 124 -3.35 -11.06 -24.35
CA LYS A 124 -4.06 -10.40 -23.23
C LYS A 124 -5.57 -10.65 -23.28
N LEU A 125 -6.18 -10.55 -24.47
CA LEU A 125 -7.61 -10.85 -24.65
C LEU A 125 -7.93 -12.32 -24.32
N ASN A 126 -7.08 -13.25 -24.78
CA ASN A 126 -7.31 -14.68 -24.55
C ASN A 126 -7.21 -15.04 -23.07
N GLU A 127 -6.26 -14.47 -22.33
CA GLU A 127 -6.14 -14.66 -20.89
C GLU A 127 -7.34 -14.07 -20.13
N GLN A 128 -7.81 -12.86 -20.51
CA GLN A 128 -9.04 -12.29 -19.94
C GLN A 128 -10.26 -13.18 -20.20
N ARG A 129 -10.36 -13.75 -21.41
CA ARG A 129 -11.45 -14.66 -21.77
C ARG A 129 -11.45 -15.93 -20.92
N LYS A 130 -10.26 -16.50 -20.64
CA LYS A 130 -10.10 -17.66 -19.75
C LYS A 130 -10.43 -17.34 -18.29
N LEU A 131 -10.11 -16.14 -17.81
CA LEU A 131 -10.44 -15.72 -16.44
C LEU A 131 -11.93 -15.48 -16.24
N ASN A 132 -12.64 -15.07 -17.29
CA ASN A 132 -14.08 -14.78 -17.26
C ASN A 132 -14.96 -15.99 -17.61
N SER A 133 -14.38 -17.14 -17.92
CA SER A 133 -15.08 -18.41 -18.19
C SER A 133 -15.05 -19.32 -16.98
#